data_AF-A0A7Z9Q9I4-F1
#
_entry.id   AF-A0A7Z9Q9I4-F1
#
_cell.length_a   1.000
_cell.length_b   1.000
_cell.length_c   1.000
_cell.angle_alpha   90.00
_cell.angle_beta   90.00
_cell.angle_gamma   90.00
#
_symmetry.space_group_name_H-M   'P 1'
#
loop_
_entity.id
_entity.type
_entity.pdbx_description
1 polymer ?
#
loop_
_entity_poly.entity_id
_entity_poly.type
_entity_poly.pdbx_seq_one_letter_code
_entity_poly.pdbx_strand_id
1 'polypeptide(L)'
;MGWSTMVTTTYRNIMEIFPVVMASIVIFILFWISGIFTQFLITRLANKRGLNPELLKLIGRTTIIGLIIFGLVMALGTIGINVSALVAGLGLTGFALGFALKDVVSNLIAGSMILL
;
A
#
# COMPACT_ATOMS: atom_id res chain seq x y z
N MET A 1 25.30 5.02 39.98
CA MET A 1 24.16 4.96 39.04
C MET A 1 23.17 3.95 39.59
N GLY A 2 22.05 4.42 40.14
CA GLY A 2 21.13 3.58 40.90
C GLY A 2 20.26 2.71 40.00
N TRP A 3 20.07 1.45 40.38
CA TRP A 3 19.13 0.53 39.73
C TRP A 3 17.71 1.10 39.61
N SER A 4 17.33 2.06 40.48
CA SER A 4 16.04 2.76 40.43
C SER A 4 15.87 3.69 39.23
N THR A 5 16.93 4.31 38.70
CA THR A 5 16.82 5.22 37.54
C THR A 5 16.70 4.45 36.22
N MET A 6 17.22 3.22 36.16
CA MET A 6 17.05 2.34 34.99
C MET A 6 15.58 1.92 34.86
N VAL A 7 14.94 1.53 35.97
CA VAL A 7 13.54 1.07 35.99
C VAL A 7 12.57 2.19 35.62
N THR A 8 12.79 3.42 36.09
CA THR A 8 11.92 4.57 35.75
C THR A 8 12.05 5.02 34.29
N THR A 9 13.22 4.84 33.68
CA THR A 9 13.45 5.20 32.27
C THR A 9 12.80 4.18 31.33
N THR A 10 12.87 2.89 31.66
CA THR A 10 12.19 1.83 30.89
C THR A 10 10.66 1.97 30.95
N TYR A 11 10.10 2.34 32.11
CA TYR A 11 8.65 2.53 32.27
C TYR A 11 8.09 3.70 31.44
N ARG A 12 8.86 4.79 31.31
CA ARG A 12 8.44 5.96 30.52
C ARG A 12 8.47 5.65 29.02
N ASN A 13 9.47 4.89 28.55
CA ASN A 13 9.56 4.47 27.14
C ASN A 13 8.44 3.50 26.71
N ILE A 14 7.96 2.63 27.61
CA ILE A 14 6.85 1.70 27.30
C ILE A 14 5.51 2.44 27.14
N MET A 15 5.28 3.48 27.95
CA MET A 15 4.08 4.34 27.82
C MET A 15 4.09 5.18 26.53
N GLU A 16 5.27 5.55 26.01
CA GLU A 16 5.40 6.33 24.77
C GLU A 16 5.29 5.48 23.49
N ILE A 17 5.61 4.19 23.52
CA ILE A 17 5.48 3.27 22.37
C ILE A 17 4.00 2.86 22.15
N PHE A 18 3.20 2.84 23.22
CA PHE A 18 1.79 2.44 23.17
C PHE A 18 0.94 3.21 22.13
N PRO A 19 0.96 4.57 22.08
CA PRO A 19 0.22 5.32 21.05
C PRO A 19 0.76 5.08 19.64
N VAL A 20 2.07 4.84 19.48
CA VAL A 20 2.71 4.63 18.18
C VAL A 20 2.30 3.28 17.57
N VAL A 21 2.27 2.23 18.40
CA VAL A 21 1.80 0.91 17.99
C VAL A 21 0.29 0.93 17.68
N MET A 22 -0.50 1.67 18.45
CA MET A 22 -1.92 1.85 18.13
C MET A 22 -2.12 2.60 16.81
N ALA A 23 -1.35 3.67 16.56
CA ALA A 23 -1.41 4.42 15.31
C ALA A 23 -1.03 3.54 14.10
N SER A 24 0.00 2.71 14.21
CA SER A 24 0.42 1.82 13.12
C SER A 24 -0.64 0.75 12.80
N ILE A 25 -1.30 0.20 13.83
CA ILE A 25 -2.41 -0.74 13.66
C ILE A 25 -3.60 -0.04 12.98
N VAL A 26 -3.96 1.17 13.40
CA VAL A 26 -5.05 1.95 12.79
C VAL A 26 -4.75 2.25 11.32
N ILE A 27 -3.53 2.66 10.99
CA ILE A 27 -3.09 2.90 9.61
C ILE A 27 -3.19 1.60 8.80
N PHE A 28 -2.69 0.49 9.32
CA PHE A 28 -2.77 -0.80 8.64
C PHE A 28 -4.23 -1.22 8.38
N ILE A 29 -5.11 -1.06 9.37
CA ILE A 29 -6.54 -1.35 9.25
C ILE A 29 -7.21 -0.44 8.21
N LEU A 30 -6.88 0.86 8.18
CA LEU A 30 -7.39 1.79 7.16
C LEU A 30 -7.02 1.33 5.74
N PHE A 31 -5.77 0.92 5.52
CA PHE A 31 -5.32 0.38 4.24
C PHE A 31 -6.00 -0.94 3.89
N TRP A 32 -6.18 -1.82 4.87
CA TRP A 32 -6.89 -3.08 4.70
C TRP A 32 -8.36 -2.85 4.29
N ILE A 33 -9.07 -1.97 4.99
CA ILE A 33 -10.46 -1.61 4.68
C ILE A 33 -10.55 -0.98 3.28
N SER A 34 -9.60 -0.10 2.93
CA SER A 34 -9.52 0.49 1.58
C SER A 34 -9.36 -0.58 0.49
N GLY A 35 -8.55 -1.62 0.74
CA GLY A 35 -8.41 -2.76 -0.15
C GLY A 35 -9.73 -3.51 -0.36
N ILE A 36 -10.45 -3.82 0.73
CA ILE A 36 -11.77 -4.47 0.66
C ILE A 36 -12.77 -3.57 -0.09
N PHE A 37 -12.78 -2.27 0.21
CA PHE A 37 -13.66 -1.31 -0.43
C PHE A 37 -13.41 -1.22 -1.94
N THR A 38 -12.14 -1.27 -2.35
CA THR A 38 -11.73 -1.30 -3.75
C THR A 38 -12.26 -2.56 -4.44
N GLN A 39 -12.15 -3.73 -3.80
CA GLN A 39 -12.71 -4.97 -4.32
C GLN A 39 -14.24 -4.89 -4.51
N PHE A 40 -14.92 -4.27 -3.55
CA PHE A 40 -16.36 -4.03 -3.61
C PHE A 40 -16.74 -3.08 -4.75
N LEU A 41 -15.99 -2.00 -4.96
CA LEU A 41 -16.22 -1.07 -6.08
C LEU A 41 -16.05 -1.77 -7.43
N ILE A 42 -15.01 -2.59 -7.57
CA ILE A 42 -14.68 -3.28 -8.82
C ILE A 42 -15.75 -4.31 -9.18
N THR A 43 -16.22 -5.10 -8.21
CA THR A 43 -17.32 -6.05 -8.44
C THR A 43 -18.63 -5.34 -8.77
N ARG A 44 -18.90 -4.19 -8.14
CA ARG A 44 -20.09 -3.37 -8.45
C ARG A 44 -20.01 -2.73 -9.85
N LEU A 45 -18.82 -2.31 -10.29
CA LEU A 45 -18.57 -1.75 -11.62
C LEU A 45 -18.65 -2.82 -12.71
N ALA A 46 -18.17 -4.05 -12.43
CA ALA A 46 -18.27 -5.20 -13.33
C ALA A 46 -19.72 -5.46 -13.76
N ASN A 47 -20.63 -5.49 -12.78
CA ASN A 47 -22.04 -5.76 -13.03
C ASN A 47 -22.75 -4.65 -13.82
N LYS A 48 -22.25 -3.42 -13.82
CA LYS A 48 -22.91 -2.27 -14.46
C LYS A 48 -22.48 -1.99 -15.89
N ARG A 49 -21.27 -2.40 -16.30
CA ARG A 49 -20.68 -1.96 -17.58
C ARG A 49 -20.44 -3.06 -18.62
N GLY A 50 -20.83 -4.31 -18.35
CA GLY A 50 -20.61 -5.43 -19.28
C GLY A 50 -19.12 -5.69 -19.57
N LEU A 51 -18.24 -5.19 -18.70
CA LEU A 51 -16.79 -5.37 -18.82
C LEU A 51 -16.42 -6.82 -18.47
N ASN A 52 -15.37 -7.34 -19.09
CA ASN A 52 -14.92 -8.70 -18.83
C ASN A 52 -14.58 -8.87 -17.32
N PRO A 53 -15.31 -9.73 -16.60
CA PRO A 53 -15.15 -9.90 -15.16
C PRO A 53 -13.74 -10.39 -14.78
N GLU A 54 -13.05 -11.11 -15.67
CA GLU A 54 -11.70 -11.60 -15.45
C GLU A 54 -10.67 -10.48 -15.46
N LEU A 55 -10.78 -9.54 -16.42
CA LEU A 55 -9.92 -8.34 -16.49
C LEU A 55 -10.11 -7.46 -15.25
N LEU A 56 -11.36 -7.22 -14.84
CA LEU A 56 -11.66 -6.42 -13.65
C LEU A 56 -11.15 -7.09 -12.37
N LYS A 57 -11.29 -8.42 -12.27
CA LYS A 57 -10.74 -9.18 -11.15
C LYS A 57 -9.21 -9.11 -11.10
N LEU A 58 -8.54 -9.13 -12.26
CA LEU A 58 -7.09 -8.99 -12.35
C LEU A 58 -6.64 -7.60 -11.88
N ILE A 59 -7.27 -6.53 -12.41
CA ILE A 59 -6.99 -5.14 -11.98
C ILE A 59 -7.19 -5.00 -10.47
N GLY A 60 -8.33 -5.49 -9.95
CA GLY A 60 -8.61 -5.40 -8.52
C GLY A 60 -7.64 -6.15 -7.64
N ARG A 61 -7.22 -7.34 -8.05
CA ARG A 61 -6.18 -8.10 -7.33
C ARG A 61 -4.86 -7.34 -7.30
N THR A 62 -4.43 -6.80 -8.45
CA THR A 62 -3.20 -6.00 -8.54
C THR A 62 -3.27 -4.76 -7.63
N THR A 63 -4.40 -4.05 -7.61
CA THR A 63 -4.59 -2.89 -6.73
C THR A 63 -4.57 -3.26 -5.25
N ILE A 64 -5.24 -4.35 -4.85
CA ILE A 64 -5.26 -4.83 -3.46
C ILE A 64 -3.84 -5.18 -2.99
N ILE A 65 -3.07 -5.89 -3.80
CA ILE A 65 -1.68 -6.24 -3.49
C ILE A 65 -0.86 -4.96 -3.28
N GLY A 66 -0.99 -3.97 -4.18
CA GLY A 66 -0.34 -2.68 -4.03
C GLY A 66 -0.72 -1.97 -2.73
N LEU A 67 -2.02 -1.87 -2.43
CA LEU A 67 -2.53 -1.23 -1.21
C LEU A 67 -2.00 -1.90 0.08
N ILE A 68 -1.95 -3.23 0.12
CA ILE A 68 -1.41 -3.96 1.28
C ILE A 68 0.08 -3.67 1.45
N ILE A 69 0.87 -3.68 0.36
CA ILE A 69 2.30 -3.36 0.42
C ILE A 69 2.51 -1.93 0.95
N PHE A 70 1.75 -0.96 0.45
CA PHE A 70 1.81 0.42 0.94
C PHE A 70 1.41 0.54 2.41
N GLY A 71 0.33 -0.14 2.83
CA GLY A 71 -0.12 -0.16 4.21
C GLY A 71 0.92 -0.77 5.16
N LEU A 72 1.60 -1.83 4.73
CA LEU A 72 2.69 -2.46 5.48
C LEU A 72 3.88 -1.51 5.63
N VAL A 73 4.32 -0.87 4.55
CA VAL A 73 5.42 0.10 4.58
C VAL A 73 5.09 1.27 5.52
N MET A 74 3.88 1.82 5.44
CA MET A 74 3.46 2.89 6.35
C MET A 74 3.37 2.45 7.81
N ALA A 75 2.86 1.24 8.09
CA ALA A 75 2.81 0.70 9.45
C ALA A 75 4.22 0.53 10.03
N LEU A 76 5.16 -0.02 9.27
CA LEU A 76 6.56 -0.17 9.69
C LEU A 76 7.20 1.20 9.96
N GLY A 77 6.99 2.18 9.06
CA GLY A 77 7.50 3.54 9.24
C GLY A 77 6.94 4.24 10.48
N THR A 78 5.66 3.99 10.80
CA THR A 78 5.00 4.56 11.99
C THR A 78 5.62 4.02 13.27
N ILE A 79 6.03 2.74 13.31
CA ILE A 79 6.70 2.12 14.47
C ILE A 79 8.14 2.63 14.64
N GLY A 80 8.65 3.46 13.72
CA GLY A 80 10.00 4.03 13.76
C GLY A 80 11.03 3.18 13.02
N ILE A 81 10.61 2.17 12.26
CA ILE A 81 11.50 1.39 11.39
C ILE A 81 11.84 2.25 10.17
N ASN A 82 13.13 2.30 9.82
CA ASN A 82 13.57 2.99 8.62
C ASN A 82 13.12 2.22 7.37
N VAL A 83 12.12 2.75 6.68
CA VAL A 83 11.55 2.15 5.47
C VAL A 83 12.16 2.65 4.17
N SER A 84 13.20 3.51 4.22
CA SER A 84 13.80 4.11 3.02
C SER A 84 14.30 3.06 2.03
N ALA A 85 14.92 1.98 2.51
CA ALA A 85 15.38 0.88 1.65
C ALA A 85 14.20 0.12 1.01
N LEU A 86 13.10 -0.08 1.74
CA LEU A 86 11.89 -0.73 1.21
C LEU A 86 11.24 0.14 0.13
N VAL A 87 11.09 1.44 0.38
CA VAL A 87 10.53 2.40 -0.58
C VAL A 87 11.41 2.49 -1.82
N ALA A 88 12.74 2.52 -1.66
CA ALA A 88 13.67 2.49 -2.79
C ALA A 88 13.53 1.22 -3.63
N GLY A 89 13.45 0.04 -2.98
CA GLY A 89 13.24 -1.24 -3.66
C GLY A 89 11.91 -1.31 -4.42
N LEU A 90 10.81 -0.89 -3.78
CA LEU A 90 9.50 -0.80 -4.41
C LEU A 90 9.49 0.18 -5.60
N GLY A 91 10.22 1.30 -5.48
CA GLY A 91 10.43 2.25 -6.57
C GLY A 91 11.14 1.61 -7.77
N LEU A 92 12.21 0.86 -7.54
CA LEU A 92 12.93 0.13 -8.59
C LEU A 92 12.06 -0.96 -9.24
N THR A 93 11.30 -1.73 -8.45
CA THR A 93 10.35 -2.72 -8.97
C THR A 93 9.26 -2.05 -9.80
N GLY A 94 8.72 -0.92 -9.35
CA GLY A 94 7.74 -0.13 -10.10
C GLY A 94 8.31 0.37 -11.42
N PHE A 95 9.58 0.79 -11.44
CA PHE A 95 10.28 1.16 -12.66
C PHE A 95 10.42 -0.02 -13.64
N ALA A 96 10.83 -1.19 -13.15
CA ALA A 96 10.94 -2.39 -13.97
C ALA A 96 9.59 -2.82 -14.55
N LEU A 97 8.52 -2.78 -13.74
CA LEU A 97 7.15 -3.05 -14.17
C LEU A 97 6.67 -2.03 -15.22
N GLY A 98 6.98 -0.75 -15.01
CA GLY A 98 6.67 0.31 -15.96
C GLY A 98 7.40 0.13 -17.30
N PHE A 99 8.66 -0.30 -17.28
CA PHE A 99 9.38 -0.64 -18.51
C PHE A 99 8.79 -1.87 -19.21
N ALA A 100 8.40 -2.91 -18.47
CA ALA A 100 7.74 -4.07 -19.05
C ALA A 100 6.40 -3.72 -19.71
N LEU A 101 5.70 -2.70 -19.21
CA LEU A 101 4.40 -2.24 -19.74
C LEU A 101 4.51 -1.10 -20.74
N LYS A 102 5.72 -0.63 -21.05
CA LYS A 102 5.97 0.56 -21.88
C LYS A 102 5.26 0.48 -23.24
N ASP A 103 5.37 -0.66 -23.92
CA ASP A 103 4.79 -0.83 -25.26
C ASP A 103 3.26 -0.83 -25.23
N VAL A 104 2.66 -1.44 -24.20
CA VAL A 104 1.20 -1.43 -24.00
C VAL A 104 0.70 -0.01 -23.83
N VAL A 105 1.33 0.76 -22.94
CA VAL A 105 0.96 2.16 -22.69
C VAL A 105 1.16 3.02 -23.94
N SER A 106 2.28 2.84 -24.64
CA SER A 106 2.58 3.55 -25.89
C SER A 106 1.50 3.32 -26.96
N ASN A 107 1.06 2.08 -27.13
CA ASN A 107 0.04 1.72 -28.11
C ASN A 107 -1.34 2.25 -27.72
N LEU A 108 -1.70 2.23 -26.43
CA LEU A 108 -2.94 2.80 -25.94
C LEU A 108 -3.01 4.32 -26.19
N ILE A 109 -1.92 5.04 -25.92
CA ILE A 109 -1.83 6.48 -26.16
C ILE A 109 -1.92 6.77 -27.67
N ALA A 110 -1.16 6.05 -28.50
CA ALA A 110 -1.20 6.22 -29.95
C ALA A 110 -2.62 6.00 -30.51
N GLY A 111 -3.30 4.95 -30.06
CA GLY A 111 -4.69 4.68 -30.44
C GLY A 111 -5.63 5.82 -30.03
N SER A 112 -5.50 6.36 -28.81
CA SER A 112 -6.32 7.50 -28.37
C SER A 112 -6.06 8.78 -29.18
N MET A 113 -4.81 9.01 -29.59
CA MET A 113 -4.42 10.18 -30.39
C MET A 113 -4.92 10.10 -31.84
N ILE A 114 -5.11 8.89 -32.38
CA ILE A 114 -5.70 8.70 -33.72
C ILE A 114 -7.22 8.94 -33.71
N LEU A 115 -7.89 8.62 -32.59
CA LEU A 115 -9.34 8.75 -32.45
C LEU A 115 -9.82 10.18 -32.10
N LEU A 116 -8.91 11.02 -31.60
CA LEU A 116 -9.12 12.45 -31.34
C LEU A 116 -8.83 13.27 -32.60
#